data_AF-A0A349A200-F1
#
_entry.id   AF-A0A349A200-F1
#
_cell.length_a   1.000
_cell.length_b   1.000
_cell.length_c   1.000
_cell.angle_alpha   90.00
_cell.angle_beta   90.00
_cell.angle_gamma   90.00
#
_symmetry.space_group_name_H-M   'P 1'
#
loop_
_entity.id
_entity.type
_entity.pdbx_description
1 polymer ?
#
loop_
_entity_poly.entity_id
_entity_poly.type
_entity_poly.pdbx_seq_one_letter_code
_entity_poly.pdbx_strand_id
1 'polypeptide(L)'
;GIGGPIVLLMSLAVVDALAAGPVGVSIDLKPALTPVQLRERLQRDFDRHGRRQFRRHLEGLLPAKMVAPFLALTDIPADKPGHQITASERDRLAGLLKSLRINVKAPLP
;
A
#
# COMPACT_ATOMS: atom_id res chain seq x y z
N GLY A 1 0.02 -13.23 -9.97
CA GLY A 1 1.23 -13.30 -9.13
C GLY A 1 1.91 -11.95 -9.08
N ILE A 2 3.02 -11.86 -8.37
CA ILE A 2 3.92 -10.69 -8.38
C ILE A 2 5.13 -11.08 -9.23
N GLY A 3 5.59 -10.22 -10.12
CA GLY A 3 6.71 -10.50 -11.03
C GLY A 3 7.55 -9.25 -11.30
N GLY A 4 8.54 -9.39 -12.20
CA GLY A 4 9.46 -8.31 -12.59
C GLY A 4 10.86 -8.48 -11.99
N PRO A 5 11.83 -7.64 -12.40
CA PRO A 5 13.25 -7.84 -12.10
C PRO A 5 13.57 -7.96 -10.61
N ILE A 6 12.93 -7.14 -9.77
CA ILE A 6 13.14 -7.15 -8.32
C ILE A 6 12.64 -8.47 -7.70
N VAL A 7 11.49 -8.99 -8.17
CA VAL A 7 10.94 -10.26 -7.67
C VAL A 7 11.79 -11.43 -8.10
N LEU A 8 12.34 -11.41 -9.32
CA LEU A 8 13.24 -12.47 -9.82
C LEU A 8 14.51 -12.59 -8.97
N LEU A 9 15.10 -11.46 -8.58
CA LEU A 9 16.27 -11.43 -7.69
C LEU A 9 16.00 -12.08 -6.33
N MET A 10 14.75 -12.03 -5.85
CA MET A 10 14.35 -12.59 -4.55
C MET A 10 13.75 -14.00 -4.66
N SER A 11 13.47 -14.49 -5.88
CA SER A 11 12.69 -15.71 -6.10
C SER A 11 13.32 -16.95 -5.47
N LEU A 12 14.65 -17.11 -5.62
CA LEU A 12 15.38 -18.25 -5.04
C LEU A 12 15.27 -18.27 -3.51
N ALA A 13 15.50 -17.13 -2.86
CA ALA A 13 15.39 -17.00 -1.41
C ALA A 13 13.96 -17.29 -0.90
N VAL A 14 12.94 -16.94 -1.69
CA VAL A 14 11.53 -17.25 -1.37
C VAL A 14 11.26 -18.75 -1.47
N VAL A 15 11.81 -19.44 -2.47
CA VAL A 15 11.67 -20.89 -2.62
C VAL A 15 12.31 -21.62 -1.45
N ASP A 16 13.54 -21.25 -1.08
CA ASP A 16 14.24 -21.85 0.06
C ASP A 16 13.47 -21.62 1.37
N ALA A 17 12.97 -20.40 1.58
CA ALA A 17 12.19 -20.07 2.77
C ALA A 17 10.83 -20.79 2.82
N LEU A 18 10.19 -21.04 1.67
CA LEU A 18 8.92 -21.79 1.60
C LEU A 18 9.10 -23.25 2.03
N ALA A 19 10.27 -23.85 1.80
CA ALA A 19 10.59 -25.19 2.29
C ALA A 19 10.68 -25.25 3.83
N ALA A 20 10.98 -24.12 4.48
CA ALA A 20 11.08 -24.00 5.93
C ALA A 20 9.75 -23.59 6.61
N GLY A 21 8.77 -23.08 5.87
CA GLY A 21 7.47 -22.69 6.40
C GLY A 21 6.76 -21.59 5.61
N PRO A 22 5.65 -21.04 6.14
CA PRO A 22 4.91 -19.96 5.48
C PRO A 22 5.76 -18.70 5.27
N VAL A 23 5.79 -18.19 4.04
CA VAL A 23 6.55 -16.99 3.67
C VAL A 23 5.62 -15.81 3.36
N GLY A 24 5.98 -14.65 3.89
CA GLY A 24 5.36 -13.36 3.54
C GLY A 24 6.37 -12.42 2.89
N VAL A 25 5.93 -11.69 1.88
CA VAL A 25 6.70 -10.59 1.27
C VAL A 25 6.05 -9.28 1.67
N SER A 26 6.88 -8.27 1.97
CA SER A 26 6.43 -6.90 2.18
C SER A 26 6.96 -5.99 1.08
N ILE A 27 6.10 -5.14 0.52
CA ILE A 27 6.47 -4.19 -0.54
C ILE A 27 6.27 -2.76 -0.03
N ASP A 28 7.34 -1.98 -0.09
CA ASP A 28 7.28 -0.53 0.08
C ASP A 28 6.95 0.13 -1.26
N LEU A 29 5.74 0.69 -1.39
CA LEU A 29 5.29 1.37 -2.61
C LEU A 29 5.80 2.82 -2.71
N LYS A 30 6.44 3.34 -1.67
CA LYS A 30 6.94 4.72 -1.59
C LYS A 30 8.36 4.78 -1.01
N PRO A 31 9.35 4.01 -1.53
CA PRO A 31 10.66 3.82 -0.89
C PRO A 31 11.44 5.12 -0.69
N ALA A 32 11.24 6.12 -1.55
CA ALA A 32 11.91 7.42 -1.48
C ALA A 32 11.42 8.36 -0.36
N LEU A 33 10.40 7.98 0.42
CA LEU A 33 9.85 8.81 1.49
C LEU A 33 10.06 8.13 2.84
N THR A 34 10.42 8.87 3.89
CA THR A 34 10.35 8.35 5.26
C THR A 34 8.88 8.21 5.71
N PRO A 35 8.59 7.40 6.74
CA PRO A 35 7.23 7.32 7.30
C PRO A 35 6.68 8.69 7.73
N VAL A 36 7.52 9.58 8.24
CA VAL A 36 7.12 10.95 8.64
C VAL A 36 6.78 11.79 7.40
N GLN A 37 7.68 11.81 6.40
CA GLN A 37 7.45 12.56 5.16
C GLN A 37 6.20 12.09 4.41
N LEU A 38 5.91 10.79 4.44
CA LEU A 38 4.71 10.24 3.83
C LEU A 38 3.43 10.72 4.54
N ARG A 39 3.41 10.72 5.87
CA ARG A 39 2.27 11.24 6.65
C ARG A 39 2.02 12.71 6.36
N GLU A 40 3.07 13.53 6.35
CA GLU A 40 2.98 14.96 6.03
C GLU A 40 2.49 15.19 4.60
N ARG A 41 2.95 14.37 3.64
CA ARG A 41 2.49 14.44 2.25
C ARG A 41 1.01 14.09 2.14
N LEU A 42 0.55 13.05 2.83
CA LEU A 42 -0.87 12.67 2.84
C LEU A 42 -1.74 13.75 3.48
N GLN A 43 -1.31 14.31 4.62
CA GLN A 43 -2.01 15.43 5.28
C GLN A 43 -2.17 16.61 4.32
N ARG A 44 -1.08 17.05 3.66
CA ARG A 44 -1.13 18.15 2.69
C ARG A 44 -2.09 17.88 1.53
N ASP A 45 -2.16 16.63 1.05
CA ASP A 45 -3.08 16.27 -0.03
C ASP A 45 -4.55 16.33 0.42
N PHE A 46 -4.84 15.83 1.63
CA PHE A 46 -6.17 15.93 2.24
C PHE A 46 -6.56 17.37 2.56
N ASP A 47 -5.63 18.24 2.94
CA ASP A 47 -5.93 19.65 3.19
C ASP A 47 -6.21 20.40 1.88
N ARG A 48 -5.36 20.19 0.86
CA ARG A 48 -5.48 20.85 -0.44
C ARG A 48 -6.76 20.45 -1.19
N HIS A 49 -7.20 19.21 -1.01
CA HIS A 49 -8.32 18.64 -1.73
C HIS A 49 -9.40 18.09 -0.80
N GLY A 50 -9.62 18.71 0.36
CA GLY A 50 -10.43 18.14 1.44
C GLY A 50 -11.86 17.76 1.10
N ARG A 51 -12.51 18.43 0.13
CA ARG A 51 -13.87 18.08 -0.30
C ARG A 51 -13.91 16.88 -1.24
N ARG A 52 -12.77 16.42 -1.77
CA ARG A 52 -12.71 15.23 -2.62
C ARG A 52 -12.92 13.98 -1.79
N GLN A 53 -13.59 13.01 -2.40
CA GLN A 53 -13.79 11.70 -1.80
C GLN A 53 -12.48 10.93 -1.71
N PHE A 54 -12.32 10.11 -0.68
CA PHE A 54 -11.13 9.31 -0.43
C PHE A 54 -10.69 8.46 -1.63
N ARG A 55 -11.65 7.88 -2.37
CA ARG A 55 -11.37 7.17 -3.63
C ARG A 55 -10.58 8.01 -4.63
N ARG A 56 -10.93 9.29 -4.81
CA ARG A 56 -10.24 10.19 -5.75
C ARG A 56 -8.81 10.49 -5.30
N HIS A 57 -8.55 10.52 -4.00
CA HIS A 57 -7.19 10.61 -3.47
C HIS A 57 -6.38 9.35 -3.81
N LEU A 58 -6.96 8.15 -3.63
CA LEU A 58 -6.28 6.90 -3.99
C LEU A 58 -6.00 6.79 -5.49
N GLU A 59 -6.91 7.22 -6.35
CA GLU A 59 -6.72 7.28 -7.81
C GLU A 59 -5.54 8.18 -8.21
N GLY A 60 -5.24 9.23 -7.44
CA GLY A 60 -4.06 10.08 -7.64
C GLY A 60 -2.77 9.53 -7.04
N LEU A 61 -2.86 8.54 -6.13
CA LEU A 61 -1.71 7.99 -5.39
C LEU A 61 -1.24 6.64 -5.91
N LEU A 62 -2.11 5.89 -6.59
CA LEU A 62 -1.96 4.48 -6.93
C LEU A 62 -2.42 4.17 -8.37
N PRO A 63 -1.88 3.12 -9.00
CA PRO A 63 -2.44 2.58 -10.24
C PRO A 63 -3.92 2.17 -10.05
N ALA A 64 -4.74 2.33 -11.09
CA ALA A 64 -6.20 2.10 -11.01
C ALA A 64 -6.59 0.73 -10.43
N LYS A 65 -5.86 -0.34 -10.77
CA LYS A 65 -6.11 -1.70 -10.28
C LYS A 65 -5.84 -1.88 -8.77
N MET A 66 -5.10 -0.98 -8.15
CA MET A 66 -4.78 -1.03 -6.72
C MET A 66 -5.74 -0.22 -5.84
N VAL A 67 -6.59 0.63 -6.44
CA VAL A 67 -7.52 1.48 -5.70
C VAL A 67 -8.53 0.63 -4.91
N ALA A 68 -9.21 -0.32 -5.56
CA ALA A 68 -10.21 -1.16 -4.89
C ALA A 68 -9.61 -2.01 -3.74
N PRO A 69 -8.46 -2.69 -3.90
CA PRO A 69 -7.79 -3.34 -2.78
C PRO A 69 -7.45 -2.39 -1.63
N PHE A 70 -6.94 -1.18 -1.90
CA PHE A 70 -6.58 -0.23 -0.85
C PHE A 70 -7.80 0.35 -0.12
N LEU A 71 -8.93 0.53 -0.82
CA LEU A 71 -10.20 0.89 -0.17
C LEU A 71 -10.60 -0.18 0.87
N ALA A 72 -10.54 -1.46 0.49
CA ALA A 72 -10.87 -2.56 1.40
C ALA A 72 -9.87 -2.69 2.57
N LEU A 73 -8.56 -2.52 2.30
CA LEU A 73 -7.52 -2.70 3.31
C LEU A 73 -7.45 -1.54 4.33
N THR A 74 -7.81 -0.32 3.93
CA THR A 74 -7.76 0.85 4.82
C THR A 74 -8.94 0.95 5.78
N ASP A 75 -10.05 0.31 5.42
CA ASP A 75 -11.34 0.41 6.11
C ASP A 75 -11.81 1.88 6.21
N ILE A 76 -11.60 2.64 5.14
CA ILE A 76 -12.05 4.04 5.01
C ILE A 76 -13.14 4.07 3.94
N PRO A 77 -14.33 4.64 4.24
CA PRO A 77 -15.39 4.77 3.25
C PRO A 77 -14.91 5.52 2.00
N ALA A 78 -15.19 4.97 0.83
CA ALA A 78 -14.69 5.47 -0.45
C ALA A 78 -15.15 6.92 -0.73
N ASP A 79 -16.33 7.28 -0.25
CA ASP A 79 -17.01 8.56 -0.38
C ASP A 79 -16.64 9.56 0.73
N LYS A 80 -15.91 9.13 1.77
CA LYS A 80 -15.48 9.99 2.87
C LYS A 80 -14.66 11.18 2.34
N PRO A 81 -15.02 12.44 2.67
CA PRO A 81 -14.24 13.60 2.27
C PRO A 81 -12.83 13.59 2.89
N GLY A 82 -11.81 13.99 2.13
CA GLY A 82 -10.42 14.08 2.58
C GLY A 82 -10.23 14.86 3.89
N HIS A 83 -10.97 15.95 4.09
CA HIS A 83 -10.89 16.75 5.32
C HIS A 83 -11.48 16.06 6.57
N GLN A 84 -12.17 14.93 6.40
CA GLN A 84 -12.70 14.12 7.51
C GLN A 84 -11.82 12.90 7.82
N ILE A 85 -10.72 12.70 7.07
CA ILE A 85 -9.80 11.60 7.31
C ILE A 85 -9.07 11.83 8.63
N THR A 86 -9.17 10.88 9.54
CA THR A 86 -8.54 10.99 10.87
C THR A 86 -7.04 10.70 10.80
N ALA A 87 -6.32 11.09 11.86
CA ALA A 87 -4.91 10.75 11.99
C ALA A 87 -4.67 9.23 11.94
N SER A 88 -5.52 8.44 12.60
CA SER A 88 -5.39 6.98 12.64
C SER A 88 -5.68 6.33 11.27
N GLU A 89 -6.67 6.84 10.53
CA GLU A 89 -6.95 6.42 9.15
C GLU A 89 -5.77 6.73 8.21
N ARG A 90 -5.23 7.94 8.32
CA ARG A 90 -4.05 8.36 7.56
C ARG A 90 -2.83 7.50 7.90
N ASP A 91 -2.62 7.16 9.17
CA ASP A 91 -1.53 6.30 9.61
C ASP A 91 -1.67 4.87 9.08
N ARG A 92 -2.89 4.32 9.04
CA ARG A 92 -3.16 3.03 8.38
C ARG A 92 -2.82 3.07 6.90
N LEU A 93 -3.28 4.10 6.18
CA LEU A 93 -2.93 4.28 4.77
C LEU A 93 -1.42 4.40 4.56
N ALA A 94 -0.73 5.22 5.36
CA ALA A 94 0.72 5.37 5.28
C ALA A 94 1.45 4.05 5.54
N GLY A 95 0.99 3.27 6.53
CA GLY A 95 1.53 1.94 6.82
C GLY A 95 1.35 0.96 5.66
N LEU A 96 0.16 0.91 5.06
CA LEU A 96 -0.12 0.06 3.89
C LEU A 96 0.71 0.44 2.67
N LEU A 97 0.91 1.75 2.44
CA LEU A 97 1.78 2.24 1.37
C LEU A 97 3.26 1.90 1.59
N LYS A 98 3.69 1.79 2.85
CA LYS A 98 5.07 1.45 3.21
C LYS A 98 5.36 -0.03 3.33
N SER A 99 4.33 -0.84 3.58
CA SER A 99 4.50 -2.25 3.86
C SER A 99 3.25 -3.01 3.43
N LEU A 100 3.04 -3.14 2.12
CA LEU A 100 2.01 -4.01 1.58
C LEU A 100 2.46 -5.46 1.73
N ARG A 101 1.86 -6.17 2.69
CA ARG A 101 2.18 -7.57 2.99
C ARG A 101 1.36 -8.52 2.13
N ILE A 102 2.04 -9.48 1.52
CA ILE A 102 1.44 -10.51 0.67
C ILE A 102 2.03 -11.86 1.09
N ASN A 103 1.16 -12.82 1.39
CA ASN A 103 1.59 -14.18 1.70
C ASN A 103 1.86 -14.95 0.40
N VAL A 104 3.01 -15.59 0.32
CA VAL A 104 3.41 -16.39 -0.84
C VAL A 104 2.87 -17.80 -0.66
N LYS A 105 2.06 -18.26 -1.62
CA LYS A 105 1.52 -19.63 -1.63
C LYS A 105 2.39 -20.60 -2.42
N ALA A 106 2.89 -20.15 -3.57
CA ALA A 106 3.75 -20.92 -4.45
C ALA A 106 4.54 -19.97 -5.37
N PRO A 107 5.74 -20.35 -5.83
CA PRO A 107 6.43 -19.66 -6.92
C PRO A 107 5.63 -19.77 -8.23
N LEU A 108 5.85 -18.82 -9.15
CA LEU A 108 5.33 -18.94 -10.52
C LEU A 108 6.13 -20.02 -11.27
N PRO A 109 5.49 -20.82 -12.13
CA PRO A 109 6.16 -21.85 -12.93
C PRO A 109 7.14 -21.27 -13.94
#